data_AF-C6E0D7-F1
#
_entry.id   AF-C6E0D7-F1
#
_cell.length_a   1.000
_cell.length_b   1.000
_cell.length_c   1.000
_cell.angle_alpha   90.00
_cell.angle_beta   90.00
_cell.angle_gamma   90.00
#
_symmetry.space_group_name_H-M   'P 1'
#
loop_
_entity.id
_entity.type
_entity.pdbx_description
1 polymer ?
#
loop_
_entity_poly.entity_id
_entity_poly.type
_entity_poly.pdbx_seq_one_letter_code
_entity_poly.pdbx_strand_id
1 'polypeptide(L)'
;MSSYKHLIVAALSLGAISVSNPPAAQCAAVPDSVTLNQNGTLYEPFAFNHAKHIQQLKECAGCHHHTTGTLVLDAECAKCHQNSSPTAVVSCKGCHSQKPFSPETLAEKHADKQRYHKDKMGLKGAMHQSCIGCHQKEGAGPVGCKECHPRTAAGEAFNSSSRLGAKPAHAKKHH
;
A
#
# COMPACT_ATOMS: atom_id res chain seq x y z
N MET A 1 56.18 15.98 68.03
CA MET A 1 56.44 14.94 67.00
C MET A 1 55.11 14.65 66.30
N SER A 2 55.10 14.73 64.95
CA SER A 2 54.09 14.31 63.95
C SER A 2 52.59 14.46 64.29
N SER A 3 51.83 15.40 63.71
CA SER A 3 51.39 15.47 62.29
C SER A 3 50.92 14.13 61.73
N TYR A 4 49.63 13.98 61.46
CA TYR A 4 49.11 13.60 60.13
C TYR A 4 47.58 13.75 60.10
N LYS A 5 47.14 14.72 59.32
CA LYS A 5 45.74 14.93 58.93
C LYS A 5 45.36 13.82 57.94
N HIS A 6 44.40 12.96 58.28
CA HIS A 6 43.82 12.04 57.30
C HIS A 6 42.69 12.75 56.55
N LEU A 7 43.05 13.24 55.36
CA LEU A 7 42.13 13.62 54.29
C LEU A 7 41.38 12.37 53.83
N ILE A 8 40.08 12.27 54.12
CA ILE A 8 39.19 11.32 53.45
C ILE A 8 38.69 12.02 52.19
N VAL A 9 39.32 11.67 51.06
CA VAL A 9 38.91 12.07 49.71
C VAL A 9 37.61 11.35 49.38
N ALA A 10 36.52 12.11 49.24
CA ALA A 10 35.26 11.62 48.70
C ALA A 10 35.48 11.24 47.22
N ALA A 11 35.56 9.95 46.93
CA ALA A 11 35.57 9.44 45.57
C ALA A 11 34.16 9.58 44.97
N LEU A 12 33.92 10.71 44.30
CA LEU A 12 32.76 10.90 43.44
C LEU A 12 32.98 10.07 42.17
N SER A 13 32.65 8.79 42.21
CA SER A 13 32.57 7.95 41.02
C SER A 13 31.37 8.39 40.19
N LEU A 14 31.60 9.28 39.22
CA LEU A 14 30.67 9.51 38.12
C LEU A 14 30.55 8.20 37.33
N GLY A 15 29.57 7.38 37.71
CA GLY A 15 29.08 6.31 36.85
C GLY A 15 28.50 6.95 35.59
N ALA A 16 29.22 6.86 34.48
CA ALA A 16 28.69 7.21 33.18
C ALA A 16 27.53 6.25 32.89
N ILE A 17 26.31 6.71 33.14
CA ILE A 17 25.10 6.03 32.67
C ILE A 17 25.15 6.15 31.15
N SER A 18 25.67 5.12 30.49
CA SER A 18 25.53 4.96 29.06
C SER A 18 24.04 4.81 28.76
N VAL A 19 23.41 5.91 28.38
CA VAL A 19 22.08 5.90 27.79
C VAL A 19 22.22 5.13 26.48
N SER A 20 21.91 3.85 26.51
CA SER A 20 21.73 3.05 25.31
C SER A 20 20.51 3.61 24.59
N ASN A 21 20.74 4.50 23.62
CA ASN A 21 19.71 4.84 22.65
C ASN A 21 19.25 3.52 22.03
N PRO A 22 17.96 3.17 22.10
CA PRO A 22 17.47 2.03 21.34
C PRO A 22 17.82 2.28 19.88
N PRO A 23 18.28 1.26 19.13
CA PRO A 23 18.49 1.41 17.70
C PRO A 23 17.18 1.92 17.13
N ALA A 24 17.23 3.09 16.48
CA ALA A 24 16.13 3.59 15.68
C ALA A 24 15.63 2.41 14.86
N ALA A 25 14.37 2.04 15.03
CA ALA A 25 13.73 0.97 14.28
C ALA A 25 14.09 1.22 12.82
N GLN A 26 14.99 0.41 12.28
CA GLN A 26 15.45 0.56 10.92
C GLN A 26 14.23 0.29 10.06
N CYS A 27 13.67 1.36 9.50
CA CYS A 27 12.72 1.28 8.41
C CYS A 27 13.31 0.25 7.43
N ALA A 28 12.62 -0.87 7.23
CA ALA A 28 13.01 -1.83 6.22
C ALA A 28 13.31 -1.06 4.93
N ALA A 29 14.42 -1.38 4.26
CA ALA A 29 14.80 -0.70 3.02
C ALA A 29 13.61 -0.74 2.05
N VAL A 30 12.94 0.39 1.89
CA VAL A 30 11.75 0.48 1.04
C VAL A 30 12.25 0.56 -0.40
N PRO A 31 11.78 -0.32 -1.31
CA PRO A 31 12.30 -0.34 -2.66
C PRO A 31 12.02 0.98 -3.38
N ASP A 32 13.01 1.45 -4.14
CA ASP A 32 12.84 2.67 -4.95
C ASP A 32 11.83 2.49 -6.08
N SER A 33 11.73 1.26 -6.61
CA SER A 33 10.82 0.90 -7.68
C SER A 33 10.15 -0.44 -7.40
N VAL A 34 8.86 -0.54 -7.72
CA VAL A 34 8.05 -1.75 -7.57
C VAL A 34 7.36 -2.05 -8.89
N THR A 35 7.52 -3.26 -9.41
CA THR A 35 6.73 -3.69 -10.58
C THR A 35 5.31 -4.03 -10.14
N LEU A 36 4.33 -3.32 -10.71
CA LEU A 36 2.92 -3.57 -10.47
C LEU A 36 2.34 -4.41 -11.60
N ASN A 37 1.86 -5.61 -11.25
CA ASN A 37 1.23 -6.55 -12.18
C ASN A 37 -0.02 -7.15 -11.54
N GLN A 38 -1.15 -7.07 -12.25
CA GLN A 38 -2.44 -7.65 -11.86
C GLN A 38 -2.70 -9.02 -12.53
N ASN A 39 -1.73 -9.55 -13.27
CA ASN A 39 -1.84 -10.75 -14.11
C ASN A 39 -2.98 -10.66 -15.14
N GLY A 40 -3.18 -9.47 -15.71
CA GLY A 40 -4.12 -9.24 -16.81
C GLY A 40 -3.47 -9.48 -18.17
N THR A 41 -4.29 -9.63 -19.22
CA THR A 41 -3.81 -9.87 -20.60
C THR A 41 -3.83 -8.62 -21.48
N LEU A 42 -4.51 -7.55 -21.05
CA LEU A 42 -4.75 -6.36 -21.88
C LEU A 42 -3.68 -5.27 -21.71
N TYR A 43 -2.95 -5.28 -20.61
CA TYR A 43 -1.92 -4.30 -20.31
C TYR A 43 -0.70 -5.01 -19.74
N GLU A 44 0.48 -4.49 -20.07
CA GLU A 44 1.76 -4.96 -19.54
C GLU A 44 1.95 -4.53 -18.08
N PRO A 45 2.77 -5.24 -17.30
CA PRO A 45 3.27 -4.74 -16.03
C PRO A 45 3.98 -3.39 -16.21
N PHE A 46 4.00 -2.57 -15.16
CA PHE A 46 4.75 -1.32 -15.17
C PHE A 46 5.57 -1.13 -13.91
N ALA A 47 6.67 -0.39 -14.03
CA ALA A 47 7.53 -0.02 -12.92
C ALA A 47 6.98 1.25 -12.23
N PHE A 48 6.48 1.09 -11.01
CA PHE A 48 6.08 2.19 -10.16
C PHE A 48 7.29 2.76 -9.43
N ASN A 49 7.59 4.04 -9.66
CA ASN A 49 8.70 4.74 -8.99
C ASN A 49 8.27 5.16 -7.57
N HIS A 50 8.40 4.24 -6.62
CA HIS A 50 8.03 4.44 -5.23
C HIS A 50 8.84 5.57 -4.56
N ALA A 51 10.16 5.62 -4.79
CA ALA A 51 11.04 6.66 -4.24
C ALA A 51 10.58 8.08 -4.61
N LYS A 52 10.22 8.31 -5.88
CA LYS A 52 9.76 9.62 -6.35
C LYS A 52 8.47 10.05 -5.65
N HIS A 53 7.52 9.13 -5.48
CA HIS A 53 6.23 9.46 -4.84
C HIS A 53 6.42 9.82 -3.38
N ILE A 54 7.24 9.07 -2.62
CA ILE A 54 7.46 9.37 -1.21
C ILE A 54 8.28 10.66 -1.00
N GLN A 55 9.16 11.03 -1.94
CA GLN A 55 9.88 12.31 -1.88
C GLN A 55 8.94 13.51 -2.02
N GLN A 56 7.87 13.38 -2.81
CA GLN A 56 6.89 14.44 -3.04
C GLN A 56 5.82 14.49 -1.93
N LEU A 57 5.26 13.34 -1.57
CA LEU A 57 4.14 13.25 -0.63
C LEU A 57 4.59 13.33 0.83
N LYS A 58 5.80 12.82 1.14
CA LYS A 58 6.36 12.72 2.51
C LYS A 58 5.44 12.02 3.51
N GLU A 59 4.51 11.20 3.03
CA GLU A 59 3.54 10.48 3.82
C GLU A 59 3.31 9.10 3.18
N CYS A 60 3.03 8.08 3.99
CA CYS A 60 2.83 6.70 3.52
C CYS A 60 1.34 6.33 3.36
N ALA A 61 0.45 7.00 4.10
CA ALA A 61 -0.97 6.68 4.19
C ALA A 61 -1.75 6.93 2.89
N GLY A 62 -1.32 7.84 2.01
CA GLY A 62 -1.99 8.12 0.74
C GLY A 62 -2.01 6.92 -0.20
N CYS A 63 -1.01 6.04 -0.08
CA CYS A 63 -0.99 4.75 -0.77
C CYS A 63 -1.27 3.57 0.17
N HIS A 64 -0.85 3.66 1.43
CA HIS A 64 -0.92 2.61 2.44
C HIS A 64 -1.88 2.97 3.58
N HIS A 65 -3.11 3.35 3.23
CA HIS A 65 -4.20 4.00 4.01
C HIS A 65 -4.59 3.51 5.42
N HIS A 66 -3.83 2.62 6.03
CA HIS A 66 -3.75 2.25 7.45
C HIS A 66 -2.81 1.03 7.62
N THR A 67 -2.13 0.59 6.56
CA THR A 67 -1.35 -0.66 6.56
C THR A 67 0.07 -0.46 7.08
N THR A 68 0.57 0.79 7.08
CA THR A 68 1.88 1.15 7.63
C THR A 68 1.81 1.61 9.09
N GLY A 69 0.65 1.53 9.75
CA GLY A 69 0.45 1.99 11.13
C GLY A 69 0.58 3.50 11.32
N THR A 70 0.45 4.26 10.25
CA THR A 70 0.29 5.72 10.31
C THR A 70 -1.10 6.09 10.84
N LEU A 71 -1.24 7.30 11.39
CA LEU A 71 -2.50 7.79 11.94
C LEU A 71 -3.63 7.72 10.90
N VAL A 72 -4.77 7.14 11.30
CA VAL A 72 -6.00 7.14 10.49
C VAL A 72 -6.55 8.57 10.48
N LEU A 73 -6.43 9.24 9.34
CA LEU A 73 -6.81 10.66 9.20
C LEU A 73 -8.32 10.87 9.10
N ASP A 74 -9.06 9.85 8.65
CA ASP A 74 -10.51 9.91 8.55
C ASP A 74 -11.15 9.63 9.93
N ALA A 75 -11.94 10.59 10.41
CA ALA A 75 -12.55 10.53 11.74
C ALA A 75 -13.56 9.38 11.89
N GLU A 76 -14.23 8.96 10.81
CA GLU A 76 -15.16 7.84 10.83
C GLU A 76 -14.42 6.50 10.95
N CYS A 77 -13.31 6.38 10.24
CA CYS A 77 -12.44 5.21 10.31
C CYS A 77 -11.72 5.12 11.67
N ALA A 78 -11.28 6.25 12.23
CA ALA A 78 -10.58 6.30 13.51
C ALA A 78 -11.41 5.73 14.66
N LYS A 79 -12.75 5.86 14.64
CA LYS A 79 -13.64 5.28 15.68
C LYS A 79 -13.39 3.79 15.95
N CYS A 80 -13.00 3.03 14.92
CA CYS A 80 -12.65 1.62 15.06
C CYS A 80 -11.14 1.36 14.90
N HIS A 81 -10.41 2.24 14.21
CA HIS A 81 -9.02 2.01 13.80
C HIS A 81 -7.97 2.94 14.42
N GLN A 82 -8.31 3.73 15.46
CA GLN A 82 -7.43 4.74 16.07
C GLN A 82 -6.04 4.23 16.46
N ASN A 83 -5.93 2.98 16.90
CA ASN A 83 -4.68 2.35 17.36
C ASN A 83 -4.28 1.12 16.54
N SER A 84 -4.63 1.10 15.25
CA SER A 84 -4.30 -0.04 14.38
C SER A 84 -2.78 -0.17 14.22
N SER A 85 -2.24 -1.33 14.56
CA SER A 85 -0.83 -1.64 14.27
C SER A 85 -0.58 -1.76 12.76
N PRO A 86 0.65 -1.52 12.29
CA PRO A 86 1.02 -1.85 10.91
C PRO A 86 0.69 -3.29 10.57
N THR A 87 0.30 -3.55 9.33
CA THR A 87 0.17 -4.90 8.82
C THR A 87 1.56 -5.49 8.59
N ALA A 88 1.74 -6.77 8.92
CA ALA A 88 3.01 -7.48 8.70
C ALA A 88 3.44 -7.47 7.21
N VAL A 89 2.47 -7.43 6.29
CA VAL A 89 2.72 -7.33 4.85
C VAL A 89 1.90 -6.19 4.27
N VAL A 90 2.58 -5.13 3.84
CA VAL A 90 1.95 -3.98 3.18
C VAL A 90 1.60 -4.37 1.75
N SER A 91 0.35 -4.79 1.51
CA SER A 91 -0.11 -5.17 0.18
C SER A 91 -1.59 -4.90 -0.05
N CYS A 92 -1.88 -4.23 -1.17
CA CYS A 92 -3.25 -3.97 -1.60
C CYS A 92 -4.07 -5.27 -1.74
N LYS A 93 -3.44 -6.36 -2.22
CA LYS A 93 -4.13 -7.65 -2.46
C LYS A 93 -4.57 -8.36 -1.18
N GLY A 94 -3.99 -8.01 -0.03
CA GLY A 94 -4.37 -8.58 1.26
C GLY A 94 -5.81 -8.22 1.64
N CYS A 95 -6.28 -7.05 1.19
CA CYS A 95 -7.62 -6.55 1.48
C CYS A 95 -8.53 -6.46 0.24
N HIS A 96 -7.95 -6.21 -0.94
CA HIS A 96 -8.67 -6.05 -2.20
C HIS A 96 -8.48 -7.28 -3.10
N SER A 97 -9.56 -8.02 -3.34
CA SER A 97 -9.52 -9.23 -4.16
C SER A 97 -9.25 -8.91 -5.64
N GLN A 98 -8.40 -9.71 -6.28
CA GLN A 98 -8.19 -9.69 -7.74
C GLN A 98 -9.42 -10.18 -8.51
N LYS A 99 -10.23 -11.06 -7.90
CA LYS A 99 -11.44 -11.64 -8.50
C LYS A 99 -12.65 -11.30 -7.62
N PRO A 100 -13.02 -10.01 -7.50
CA PRO A 100 -14.00 -9.54 -6.51
C PRO A 100 -15.41 -10.12 -6.68
N PHE A 101 -15.70 -10.70 -7.85
CA PHE A 101 -16.97 -11.29 -8.25
C PHE A 101 -16.88 -12.80 -8.54
N SER A 102 -15.77 -13.45 -8.16
CA SER A 102 -15.69 -14.90 -8.23
C SER A 102 -16.65 -15.54 -7.22
N PRO A 103 -17.22 -16.72 -7.51
CA PRO A 103 -18.08 -17.44 -6.55
C PRO A 103 -17.42 -17.61 -5.18
N GLU A 104 -16.12 -17.89 -5.15
CA GLU A 104 -15.35 -18.08 -3.92
C GLU A 104 -15.28 -16.78 -3.11
N THR A 105 -14.87 -15.66 -3.74
CA THR A 105 -14.80 -14.36 -3.06
C THR A 105 -16.18 -13.90 -2.58
N LEU A 106 -17.25 -14.18 -3.33
CA LEU A 106 -18.62 -13.83 -2.92
C LEU A 106 -19.09 -14.70 -1.74
N ALA A 107 -18.80 -16.00 -1.75
CA ALA A 107 -19.11 -16.90 -0.66
C ALA A 107 -18.37 -16.50 0.64
N GLU A 108 -17.07 -16.20 0.56
CA GLU A 108 -16.29 -15.68 1.69
C GLU A 108 -16.84 -14.35 2.23
N LYS A 109 -17.30 -13.48 1.32
CA LYS A 109 -17.95 -12.22 1.66
C LYS A 109 -19.26 -12.44 2.43
N HIS A 110 -20.09 -13.38 1.99
CA HIS A 110 -21.38 -13.69 2.61
C HIS A 110 -21.25 -14.50 3.90
N ALA A 111 -20.21 -15.34 4.02
CA ALA A 111 -19.98 -16.18 5.20
C ALA A 111 -19.56 -15.35 6.43
N ASP A 112 -18.72 -14.33 6.23
CA ASP A 112 -18.32 -13.43 7.32
C ASP A 112 -19.32 -12.28 7.47
N LYS A 113 -20.30 -12.53 8.34
CA LYS A 113 -21.38 -11.61 8.73
C LYS A 113 -20.90 -10.40 9.53
N GLN A 114 -19.69 -10.44 10.09
CA GLN A 114 -19.12 -9.37 10.92
C GLN A 114 -18.25 -8.41 10.10
N ARG A 115 -18.11 -8.64 8.80
CA ARG A 115 -17.39 -7.74 7.90
C ARG A 115 -18.05 -6.37 7.83
N TYR A 116 -17.38 -5.35 8.38
CA TYR A 116 -17.79 -3.95 8.27
C TYR A 116 -17.40 -3.34 6.92
N HIS A 117 -16.19 -3.64 6.44
CA HIS A 117 -15.66 -3.16 5.15
C HIS A 117 -16.26 -3.94 3.97
N LYS A 118 -17.57 -3.78 3.74
CA LYS A 118 -18.35 -4.50 2.70
C LYS A 118 -18.12 -3.92 1.30
N ASP A 119 -17.96 -2.60 1.22
CA ASP A 119 -17.85 -1.86 -0.05
C ASP A 119 -16.41 -1.75 -0.56
N LYS A 120 -15.53 -2.65 -0.11
CA LYS A 120 -14.15 -2.70 -0.62
C LYS A 120 -14.15 -3.04 -2.10
N MET A 121 -13.60 -2.11 -2.89
CA MET A 121 -13.34 -2.32 -4.30
C MET A 121 -12.45 -3.55 -4.54
N GLY A 122 -12.57 -4.17 -5.71
CA GLY A 122 -11.57 -5.11 -6.19
C GLY A 122 -10.23 -4.42 -6.44
N LEU A 123 -9.17 -5.22 -6.55
CA LEU A 123 -7.80 -4.73 -6.59
C LEU A 123 -7.53 -3.74 -7.73
N LYS A 124 -8.00 -4.05 -8.94
CA LYS A 124 -7.91 -3.15 -10.10
C LYS A 124 -8.54 -1.78 -9.83
N GLY A 125 -9.75 -1.77 -9.24
CA GLY A 125 -10.47 -0.53 -8.92
C GLY A 125 -9.75 0.28 -7.84
N ALA A 126 -9.29 -0.39 -6.78
CA ALA A 126 -8.55 0.24 -5.69
C ALA A 126 -7.26 0.92 -6.19
N MET A 127 -6.48 0.25 -7.05
CA MET A 127 -5.25 0.82 -7.60
C MET A 127 -5.55 2.01 -8.52
N HIS A 128 -6.53 1.89 -9.42
CA HIS A 128 -6.91 3.01 -10.29
C HIS A 128 -7.40 4.22 -9.48
N GLN A 129 -8.23 4.01 -8.47
CA GLN A 129 -8.72 5.10 -7.64
C GLN A 129 -7.58 5.79 -6.86
N SER A 130 -6.65 5.02 -6.30
CA SER A 130 -5.52 5.58 -5.55
C SER A 130 -4.57 6.38 -6.44
N CYS A 131 -4.16 5.83 -7.59
CA CYS A 131 -3.20 6.50 -8.48
C CYS A 131 -3.85 7.63 -9.29
N ILE A 132 -4.90 7.31 -10.05
CA ILE A 132 -5.54 8.28 -10.96
C ILE A 132 -6.27 9.36 -10.17
N GLY A 133 -6.93 8.99 -9.06
CA GLY A 133 -7.64 9.96 -8.22
C GLY A 133 -6.69 11.01 -7.62
N CYS A 134 -5.52 10.58 -7.14
CA CYS A 134 -4.48 11.52 -6.67
C CYS A 134 -3.97 12.39 -7.82
N HIS A 135 -3.60 11.81 -8.96
CA HIS A 135 -3.10 12.58 -10.10
C HIS A 135 -4.10 13.62 -10.64
N GLN A 136 -5.39 13.26 -10.64
CA GLN A 136 -6.46 14.19 -11.01
C GLN A 136 -6.60 15.33 -9.98
N LYS A 137 -6.59 14.99 -8.68
CA LYS A 137 -6.73 15.96 -7.60
C LYS A 137 -5.56 16.95 -7.58
N GLU A 138 -4.33 16.46 -7.71
CA GLU A 138 -3.13 17.29 -7.68
C GLU A 138 -2.86 17.96 -9.04
N GLY A 139 -3.60 17.60 -10.09
CA GLY A 139 -3.39 18.09 -11.45
C GLY A 139 -2.02 17.69 -12.03
N ALA A 140 -1.42 16.62 -11.50
CA ALA A 140 -0.06 16.21 -11.78
C ALA A 140 0.05 14.70 -11.91
N GLY A 141 0.77 14.23 -12.93
CA GLY A 141 0.98 12.82 -13.20
C GLY A 141 -0.01 12.23 -14.22
N PRO A 142 0.20 10.95 -14.60
CA PRO A 142 -0.56 10.29 -15.66
C PRO A 142 -2.00 9.95 -15.25
N VAL A 143 -2.95 10.18 -16.16
CA VAL A 143 -4.38 9.80 -15.99
C VAL A 143 -4.90 8.96 -17.16
N GLY A 144 -4.15 8.90 -18.26
CA GLY A 144 -4.43 8.12 -19.44
C GLY A 144 -4.01 6.65 -19.30
N CYS A 145 -4.75 5.77 -19.98
CA CYS A 145 -4.62 4.32 -19.80
C CYS A 145 -3.23 3.75 -20.13
N LYS A 146 -2.48 4.41 -21.02
CA LYS A 146 -1.17 3.95 -21.52
C LYS A 146 0.02 4.63 -20.86
N GLU A 147 -0.24 5.64 -20.03
CA GLU A 147 0.82 6.46 -19.44
C GLU A 147 1.42 5.83 -18.18
N CYS A 148 0.65 4.96 -17.51
CA CYS A 148 1.16 4.13 -16.41
C CYS A 148 1.65 2.77 -16.94
N HIS A 149 0.79 2.05 -17.67
CA HIS A 149 1.06 0.71 -18.17
C HIS A 149 0.70 0.58 -19.66
N PRO A 150 1.62 0.11 -20.53
CA PRO A 150 1.35 -0.06 -21.95
C PRO A 150 0.25 -1.09 -22.23
N ARG A 151 -0.46 -0.94 -23.35
CA ARG A 151 -1.37 -2.00 -23.84
C ARG A 151 -0.57 -3.11 -24.49
N THR A 152 -1.03 -4.34 -24.29
CA THR A 152 -0.56 -5.48 -25.08
C THR A 152 -1.20 -5.47 -26.46
N ALA A 153 -0.75 -6.33 -27.37
CA ALA A 153 -1.45 -6.55 -28.65
C ALA A 153 -2.92 -6.95 -28.46
N ALA A 154 -3.22 -7.78 -27.46
CA ALA A 154 -4.59 -8.15 -27.11
C ALA A 154 -5.38 -6.95 -26.54
N GLY A 155 -4.71 -6.08 -25.78
CA GLY A 155 -5.24 -4.81 -25.32
C GLY A 155 -5.61 -3.87 -26.45
N GLU A 156 -4.72 -3.68 -27.42
CA GLU A 156 -4.98 -2.84 -28.60
C GLU A 156 -6.13 -3.41 -29.42
N ALA A 157 -6.15 -4.72 -29.69
CA ALA A 157 -7.25 -5.38 -30.38
C ALA A 157 -8.59 -5.32 -29.61
N PHE A 158 -8.54 -5.24 -28.27
CA PHE A 158 -9.74 -5.05 -27.45
C PHE A 158 -10.29 -3.63 -27.56
N ASN A 159 -9.42 -2.63 -27.65
CA ASN A 159 -9.78 -1.21 -27.63
C ASN A 159 -9.90 -0.59 -29.02
N SER A 160 -9.66 -1.33 -30.10
CA SER A 160 -9.86 -0.86 -31.46
C SER A 160 -11.36 -0.79 -31.81
N SER A 161 -11.77 0.29 -32.48
CA SER A 161 -13.15 0.54 -32.93
C SER A 161 -13.72 -0.56 -33.84
N SER A 162 -12.88 -1.42 -34.41
CA SER A 162 -13.26 -2.62 -35.15
C SER A 162 -14.05 -3.66 -34.31
N ARG A 163 -14.05 -3.55 -32.98
CA ARG A 163 -14.90 -4.36 -32.09
C ARG A 163 -16.35 -3.89 -31.98
N LEU A 164 -16.68 -2.66 -32.39
CA LEU A 164 -18.06 -2.13 -32.31
C LEU A 164 -19.02 -2.83 -33.28
N GLY A 165 -18.53 -3.67 -34.22
CA GLY A 165 -19.34 -4.46 -35.13
C GLY A 165 -19.30 -5.98 -34.91
N ALA A 166 -18.41 -6.49 -34.06
CA ALA A 166 -18.27 -7.93 -33.85
C ALA A 166 -19.07 -8.36 -32.62
N LYS A 167 -20.28 -8.91 -32.83
CA LYS A 167 -21.01 -9.62 -31.78
C LYS A 167 -20.08 -10.70 -31.20
N PRO A 168 -19.89 -10.77 -29.87
CA PRO A 168 -19.14 -11.88 -29.30
C PRO A 168 -19.87 -13.17 -29.70
N ALA A 169 -19.15 -14.09 -30.35
CA ALA A 169 -19.67 -15.43 -30.59
C ALA A 169 -19.89 -16.04 -29.20
N HIS A 170 -21.14 -16.20 -28.80
CA HIS A 170 -21.47 -17.05 -27.67
C HIS A 170 -20.92 -18.44 -27.99
N ALA A 171 -19.81 -18.81 -27.35
CA ALA A 171 -19.35 -20.18 -27.36
C ALA A 171 -20.40 -21.02 -26.64
N LYS A 172 -21.32 -21.64 -27.40
CA LYS A 172 -22.14 -22.73 -26.90
C LYS A 172 -21.21 -23.89 -26.57
N LYS A 173 -20.80 -23.99 -25.31
CA LYS A 173 -20.35 -25.25 -24.73
C LYS A 173 -21.07 -25.44 -23.39
N HIS A 174 -22.33 -25.85 -23.50
CA HIS A 174 -22.99 -26.66 -22.50
C HIS A 174 -23.23 -28.03 -23.14
N HIS A 175 -22.36 -28.98 -22.79
CA HIS A 175 -22.64 -30.41 -22.79
C HIS A 175 -22.10 -30.94 -21.48
#